data_AF-A0A850Z8F4-F1
#
_entry.id   AF-A0A850Z8F4-F1
#
_cell.length_a   1.000
_cell.length_b   1.000
_cell.length_c   1.000
_cell.angle_alpha   90.00
_cell.angle_beta   90.00
_cell.angle_gamma   90.00
#
_symmetry.space_group_name_H-M   'P 1'
#
loop_
_entity.id
_entity.type
_entity.pdbx_description
1 polymer ?
#
loop_
_entity_poly.entity_id
_entity_poly.type
_entity_poly.pdbx_seq_one_letter_code
_entity_poly.pdbx_strand_id
1 'polypeptide(L)'
;LEENYGDATNESRKQEMGGKDPSPPELLKRIEQMEAELLQKEQRLLKIDFLCENISDLTDRIRAVVENGKQDMLLFARRTNELQKKINDKTQEIRALFAELSMKQALAIKLQQEIRDKEQFVMTTSLMISQGLPPPKEAEKERWKILRNEKMQKAAAEARAKHPAEEEQGAAPSHAPTIPKEEERLPVLRPHMAPFRRSEPSLSPRHFKKPPAKPSEI
;
A
#
# COMPACT_ATOMS: atom_id res chain seq x y z
N LEU A 1 92.91 16.82 40.73
CA LEU A 1 91.91 17.63 41.49
C LEU A 1 90.63 16.82 41.74
N GLU A 2 90.71 15.50 41.93
CA GLU A 2 89.53 14.61 41.89
C GLU A 2 89.53 13.53 42.99
N GLU A 3 90.18 13.78 44.12
CA GLU A 3 90.37 12.79 45.18
C GLU A 3 89.48 13.01 46.43
N ASN A 4 88.31 13.63 46.28
CA ASN A 4 87.43 13.96 47.43
C ASN A 4 85.93 13.72 47.21
N TYR A 5 85.53 12.94 46.19
CA TYR A 5 84.10 12.73 45.89
C TYR A 5 83.45 11.53 46.59
N GLY A 6 84.23 10.71 47.31
CA GLY A 6 83.76 9.47 47.95
C GLY A 6 83.57 9.53 49.47
N ASP A 7 83.79 10.67 50.13
CA ASP A 7 83.71 10.74 51.59
C ASP A 7 82.32 11.19 52.06
N ALA A 8 81.56 10.27 52.66
CA ALA A 8 80.21 10.50 53.16
C ALA A 8 80.15 11.37 54.43
N THR A 9 81.31 11.75 54.98
CA THR A 9 81.47 12.55 56.20
C THR A 9 81.52 14.06 55.96
N ASN A 10 81.39 14.52 54.71
CA ASN A 10 81.53 15.93 54.37
C ASN A 10 80.28 16.76 54.78
N GLU A 11 80.40 17.52 55.87
CA GLU A 11 79.31 18.34 56.45
C GLU A 11 78.73 19.39 55.49
N SER A 12 79.53 19.86 54.52
CA SER A 12 79.13 20.87 53.53
C SER A 12 78.12 20.37 52.49
N ARG A 13 77.78 19.07 52.49
CA ARG A 13 76.78 18.47 51.58
C ARG A 13 75.44 18.16 52.29
N LYS A 14 75.33 18.37 53.61
CA LYS A 14 74.09 18.15 54.37
C LYS A 14 73.20 19.39 54.27
N GLN A 15 72.16 19.33 53.44
CA GLN A 15 71.09 20.31 53.47
C GLN A 15 70.13 19.94 54.61
N GLU A 16 70.08 20.76 55.65
CA GLU A 16 69.16 20.58 56.77
C GLU A 16 67.74 20.84 56.27
N MET A 17 67.03 19.76 55.92
CA MET A 17 65.63 19.83 55.52
C MET A 17 64.83 20.11 56.78
N GLY A 18 64.46 21.37 56.98
CA GLY A 18 63.71 21.80 58.16
C GLY A 18 62.42 20.98 58.36
N GLY A 19 62.26 20.47 59.57
CA GLY A 19 61.12 19.67 60.03
C GLY A 19 61.45 19.08 61.39
N LYS A 20 60.47 19.04 62.31
CA LYS A 20 60.64 18.26 63.54
C LYS A 20 60.28 16.82 63.24
N ASP A 21 61.21 15.91 63.51
CA ASP A 21 60.89 14.49 63.50
C ASP A 21 59.79 14.23 64.51
N PRO A 22 58.62 13.70 64.08
CA PRO A 22 57.53 13.43 64.98
C PRO A 22 57.99 12.42 66.02
N SER A 23 57.66 12.68 67.27
CA SER A 23 58.03 11.76 68.34
C SER A 23 57.28 10.41 68.15
N PRO A 24 57.84 9.29 68.61
CA PRO A 24 57.17 7.99 68.55
C PRO A 24 55.69 7.99 69.01
N PRO A 25 55.27 8.69 70.09
CA PRO A 25 53.86 8.76 70.46
C PRO A 25 52.99 9.59 69.50
N GLU A 26 53.54 10.61 68.83
CA GLU A 26 52.82 11.38 67.81
C GLU A 26 52.56 10.54 66.55
N LEU A 27 53.54 9.71 66.16
CA LEU A 27 53.40 8.75 65.07
C LEU A 27 52.33 7.71 65.38
N LEU A 28 52.33 7.14 66.59
CA LEU A 28 51.31 6.17 67.02
C LEU A 28 49.91 6.77 66.96
N LYS A 29 49.73 7.98 67.51
CA LYS A 29 48.43 8.68 67.45
C LYS A 29 47.98 8.95 66.02
N ARG A 30 48.92 9.26 65.12
CA ARG A 30 48.62 9.48 63.70
C ARG A 30 48.22 8.19 62.99
N ILE A 31 48.88 7.07 63.32
CA ILE A 31 48.53 5.73 62.82
C ILE A 31 47.13 5.36 63.27
N GLU A 32 46.80 5.48 64.56
CA GLU A 32 45.46 5.21 65.09
C GLU A 32 44.37 6.05 64.38
N GLN A 33 44.66 7.33 64.12
CA GLN A 33 43.74 8.20 63.38
C GLN A 33 43.53 7.73 61.93
N MET A 34 44.60 7.35 61.25
CA MET A 34 44.52 6.85 59.87
C MET A 34 43.80 5.50 59.80
N GLU A 35 44.02 4.61 60.77
CA GLU A 35 43.32 3.32 60.87
C GLU A 35 41.81 3.53 61.07
N ALA A 36 41.41 4.46 61.94
CA ALA A 36 40.00 4.80 62.14
C ALA A 36 39.34 5.37 60.87
N GLU A 37 40.05 6.25 60.15
CA GLU A 37 39.59 6.80 58.87
C GLU A 37 39.50 5.72 57.78
N LEU A 38 40.46 4.79 57.74
CA LEU A 38 40.47 3.67 56.80
C LEU A 38 39.26 2.76 57.03
N LEU A 39 39.02 2.36 58.28
CA LEU A 39 37.88 1.53 58.68
C LEU A 39 36.54 2.17 58.28
N GLN A 40 36.42 3.49 58.45
CA GLN A 40 35.22 4.23 58.03
C GLN A 40 35.04 4.22 56.51
N LYS A 41 36.13 4.35 55.73
CA LYS A 41 36.08 4.29 54.27
C LYS A 41 35.77 2.89 53.76
N GLU A 42 36.33 1.85 54.35
CA GLU A 42 36.04 0.46 54.00
C GLU A 42 34.56 0.12 54.25
N GLN A 43 34.03 0.52 55.40
CA GLN A 43 32.61 0.33 55.68
C GLN A 43 31.72 1.10 54.69
N ARG A 44 32.15 2.28 54.24
CA ARG A 44 31.44 3.05 53.21
C ARG A 44 31.50 2.37 51.85
N LEU A 45 32.66 1.87 51.44
CA LEU A 45 32.84 1.13 50.19
C LEU A 45 31.94 -0.10 50.15
N LEU A 46 31.91 -0.90 51.23
CA LEU A 46 31.05 -2.07 51.32
C LEU A 46 29.56 -1.74 51.15
N LYS A 47 29.11 -0.60 51.69
CA LYS A 47 27.73 -0.13 51.49
C LYS A 47 27.47 0.27 50.04
N ILE A 48 28.44 0.91 49.39
CA ILE A 48 28.31 1.31 47.98
C ILE A 48 28.27 0.06 47.09
N ASP A 49 29.14 -0.90 47.32
CA ASP A 49 29.18 -2.15 46.55
C ASP A 49 27.86 -2.91 46.66
N PHE A 50 27.33 -3.06 47.89
CA PHE A 50 26.01 -3.64 48.11
C PHE A 50 24.90 -2.89 47.37
N LEU A 51 24.92 -1.56 47.37
CA LEU A 51 23.93 -0.77 46.62
C LEU A 51 24.08 -0.96 45.11
N CYS A 52 25.31 -1.00 44.58
CA CYS A 52 25.59 -1.23 43.17
C CYS A 52 25.09 -2.60 42.71
N GLU A 53 25.30 -3.66 43.50
CA GLU A 53 24.78 -5.01 43.24
C GLU A 53 23.25 -4.99 43.18
N ASN A 54 22.58 -4.40 44.19
CA ASN A 54 21.12 -4.32 44.21
C ASN A 54 20.54 -3.51 43.02
N ILE A 55 21.18 -2.40 42.66
CA ILE A 55 20.77 -1.58 41.51
C ILE A 55 20.96 -2.37 40.21
N SER A 56 22.06 -3.12 40.09
CA SER A 56 22.34 -3.96 38.91
C SER A 56 21.29 -5.06 38.78
N ASP A 57 21.00 -5.79 39.86
CA ASP A 57 19.97 -6.82 39.90
C ASP A 57 18.59 -6.27 39.54
N LEU A 58 18.21 -5.11 40.09
CA LEU A 58 16.94 -4.46 39.77
C LEU A 58 16.89 -4.05 38.29
N THR A 59 17.99 -3.51 37.77
CA THR A 59 18.10 -3.09 36.37
C THR A 59 17.98 -4.28 35.42
N ASP A 60 18.62 -5.41 35.73
CA ASP A 60 18.55 -6.61 34.92
C ASP A 60 17.16 -7.23 34.94
N ARG A 61 16.47 -7.22 36.10
CA ARG A 61 15.05 -7.62 36.19
C ARG A 61 14.15 -6.74 35.32
N ILE A 62 14.32 -5.42 35.39
CA ILE A 62 13.55 -4.47 34.56
C ILE A 62 13.83 -4.73 33.07
N ARG A 63 15.11 -4.95 32.70
CA ARG A 63 15.50 -5.25 31.32
C ARG A 63 14.81 -6.51 30.83
N ALA A 64 14.79 -7.58 31.62
CA ALA A 64 14.11 -8.83 31.26
C ALA A 64 12.61 -8.63 31.02
N VAL A 65 11.92 -7.86 31.89
CA VAL A 65 10.50 -7.53 31.73
C VAL A 65 10.26 -6.72 30.44
N VAL A 66 11.12 -5.74 30.17
CA VAL A 66 11.02 -4.90 28.97
C VAL A 66 11.24 -5.73 27.69
N GLU A 67 12.25 -6.59 27.65
CA GLU A 67 12.49 -7.45 26.48
C GLU A 67 11.34 -8.43 26.23
N ASN A 68 10.80 -9.05 27.28
CA ASN A 68 9.62 -9.91 27.14
C ASN A 68 8.41 -9.11 26.61
N GLY A 69 8.17 -7.91 27.16
CA GLY A 69 7.10 -7.03 26.71
C GLY A 69 7.24 -6.56 25.26
N LYS A 70 8.47 -6.32 24.77
CA LYS A 70 8.74 -6.01 23.35
C LYS A 70 8.31 -7.15 22.43
N GLN A 71 8.59 -8.39 22.83
CA GLN A 71 8.25 -9.55 22.02
C GLN A 71 6.74 -9.76 21.93
N ASP A 72 6.03 -9.62 23.05
CA ASP A 72 4.56 -9.67 23.10
C ASP A 72 3.93 -8.54 22.28
N MET A 73 4.45 -7.31 22.40
CA MET A 73 3.99 -6.16 21.64
C MET A 73 4.18 -6.35 20.13
N LEU A 74 5.31 -6.94 19.71
CA LEU A 74 5.56 -7.26 18.31
C LEU A 74 4.58 -8.32 17.77
N LEU A 75 4.26 -9.35 18.55
CA LEU A 75 3.26 -10.35 18.18
C LEU A 75 1.87 -9.71 18.06
N PHE A 76 1.51 -8.84 19.00
CA PHE A 76 0.27 -8.09 18.96
C PHE A 76 0.17 -7.18 17.72
N ALA A 77 1.25 -6.46 17.40
CA ALA A 77 1.33 -5.61 16.22
C ALA A 77 1.15 -6.40 14.91
N ARG A 78 1.79 -7.58 14.79
CA ARG A 78 1.62 -8.47 13.63
C ARG A 78 0.17 -8.93 13.47
N ARG A 79 -0.45 -9.42 14.54
CA ARG A 79 -1.86 -9.86 14.52
C ARG A 79 -2.80 -8.71 14.15
N THR A 80 -2.56 -7.51 14.67
CA THR A 80 -3.35 -6.32 14.36
C THR A 80 -3.23 -5.95 12.88
N ASN A 81 -2.01 -5.97 12.32
CA ASN A 81 -1.78 -5.70 10.91
C ASN A 81 -2.46 -6.75 10.00
N GLU A 82 -2.43 -8.03 10.38
CA GLU A 82 -3.14 -9.09 9.65
C GLU A 82 -4.65 -8.89 9.66
N LEU A 83 -5.23 -8.51 10.82
CA LEU A 83 -6.65 -8.20 10.92
C LEU A 83 -7.02 -6.97 10.09
N GLN A 84 -6.20 -5.91 10.13
CA GLN A 84 -6.41 -4.72 9.31
C GLN A 84 -6.40 -5.05 7.81
N LYS A 85 -5.47 -5.92 7.38
CA LYS A 85 -5.43 -6.41 5.99
C LYS A 85 -6.73 -7.13 5.62
N LYS A 86 -7.19 -8.07 6.45
CA LYS A 86 -8.45 -8.79 6.21
C LYS A 86 -9.66 -7.86 6.12
N ILE A 87 -9.71 -6.84 6.98
CA ILE A 87 -10.77 -5.81 6.95
C ILE A 87 -10.73 -5.02 5.63
N ASN A 88 -9.53 -4.60 5.20
CA ASN A 88 -9.36 -3.87 3.96
C ASN A 88 -9.75 -4.71 2.74
N ASP A 89 -9.33 -5.98 2.69
CA ASP A 89 -9.67 -6.92 1.63
C ASP A 89 -11.20 -7.09 1.54
N LYS A 90 -11.88 -7.30 2.67
CA LYS A 90 -13.34 -7.41 2.72
C LYS A 90 -14.04 -6.11 2.33
N THR A 91 -13.50 -4.96 2.72
CA THR A 91 -14.02 -3.65 2.31
C THR A 91 -13.91 -3.46 0.80
N GLN A 92 -12.83 -3.94 0.19
CA GLN A 92 -12.65 -3.91 -1.26
C GLN A 92 -13.64 -4.84 -1.97
N GLU A 93 -13.87 -6.06 -1.46
CA GLU A 93 -14.90 -6.97 -1.96
C GLU A 93 -16.29 -6.31 -1.91
N ILE A 94 -16.66 -5.71 -0.78
CA ILE A 94 -17.94 -5.00 -0.62
C ILE A 94 -18.07 -3.87 -1.63
N ARG A 95 -17.01 -3.09 -1.85
CA ARG A 95 -17.00 -2.00 -2.84
C ARG A 95 -17.21 -2.52 -4.26
N ALA A 96 -16.57 -3.63 -4.62
CA ALA A 96 -16.75 -4.25 -5.93
C ALA A 96 -18.19 -4.73 -6.15
N LEU A 97 -18.77 -5.41 -5.16
CA LEU A 97 -20.17 -5.83 -5.19
C LEU A 97 -21.13 -4.64 -5.27
N PHE A 98 -20.85 -3.56 -4.54
CA PHE A 98 -21.66 -2.34 -4.61
C PHE A 98 -21.62 -1.70 -6.00
N ALA A 99 -20.46 -1.71 -6.67
CA ALA A 99 -20.34 -1.22 -8.05
C ALA A 99 -21.13 -2.10 -9.03
N GLU A 100 -21.04 -3.42 -8.90
CA GLU A 100 -21.83 -4.36 -9.73
C GLU A 100 -23.34 -4.14 -9.52
N LEU A 101 -23.78 -4.04 -8.26
CA LEU A 101 -25.17 -3.76 -7.94
C LEU A 101 -25.63 -2.42 -8.52
N SER A 102 -24.82 -1.38 -8.40
CA SER A 102 -25.11 -0.07 -8.98
C SER A 102 -25.26 -0.13 -10.50
N MET A 103 -24.40 -0.88 -11.20
CA MET A 103 -24.52 -1.09 -12.64
C MET A 103 -25.82 -1.82 -13.01
N LYS A 104 -26.18 -2.88 -12.27
CA LYS A 104 -27.43 -3.62 -12.48
C LYS A 104 -28.66 -2.75 -12.21
N GLN A 105 -28.62 -1.94 -11.16
CA GLN A 105 -29.69 -0.98 -10.85
C GLN A 105 -29.84 0.06 -11.95
N ALA A 106 -28.73 0.62 -12.45
CA ALA A 106 -28.77 1.55 -13.58
C ALA A 106 -29.34 0.91 -14.85
N LEU A 107 -29.02 -0.35 -15.13
CA LEU A 107 -29.59 -1.11 -16.24
C LEU A 107 -31.11 -1.31 -16.06
N ALA A 108 -31.55 -1.72 -14.87
CA ALA A 108 -32.96 -1.90 -14.57
C ALA A 108 -33.76 -0.61 -14.76
N ILE A 109 -33.23 0.53 -14.30
CA ILE A 109 -33.84 1.86 -14.50
C ILE A 109 -33.96 2.19 -15.99
N LYS A 110 -32.90 1.94 -16.79
CA LYS A 110 -32.93 2.16 -18.24
C LYS A 110 -33.99 1.31 -18.94
N LEU A 111 -34.05 0.02 -18.63
CA LEU A 111 -35.06 -0.88 -19.20
C LEU A 111 -36.48 -0.47 -18.80
N GLN A 112 -36.68 -0.05 -17.55
CA GLN A 112 -37.98 0.44 -17.10
C GLN A 112 -38.39 1.73 -17.83
N GLN A 113 -37.44 2.62 -18.12
CA GLN A 113 -37.71 3.80 -18.95
C GLN A 113 -38.08 3.39 -20.38
N GLU A 114 -37.35 2.46 -20.98
CA GLU A 114 -37.63 1.98 -22.34
C GLU A 114 -39.02 1.32 -22.44
N ILE A 115 -39.43 0.55 -21.43
CA ILE A 115 -40.78 -0.02 -21.35
C ILE A 115 -41.81 1.11 -21.35
N ARG A 116 -41.67 2.10 -20.46
CA ARG A 116 -42.60 3.25 -20.40
C ARG A 116 -42.67 4.01 -21.73
N ASP A 117 -41.53 4.26 -22.35
CA ASP A 117 -41.47 4.98 -23.63
C ASP A 117 -42.18 4.20 -24.75
N LYS A 118 -41.99 2.87 -24.81
CA LYS A 118 -42.66 2.00 -25.78
C LYS A 118 -44.15 1.87 -25.50
N GLU A 119 -44.57 1.74 -24.25
CA GLU A 119 -45.98 1.73 -23.86
C GLU A 119 -46.67 3.02 -24.29
N GLN A 120 -46.07 4.17 -23.99
CA GLN A 120 -46.59 5.46 -24.41
C GLN A 120 -46.66 5.59 -25.94
N PHE A 121 -45.65 5.11 -26.66
CA PHE A 121 -45.64 5.11 -28.11
C PHE A 121 -46.77 4.25 -28.69
N VAL A 122 -46.97 3.04 -28.17
CA VAL A 122 -48.05 2.13 -28.58
C VAL A 122 -49.41 2.72 -28.28
N MET A 123 -49.63 3.27 -27.07
CA MET A 123 -50.89 3.91 -26.71
C MET A 123 -51.21 5.09 -27.63
N THR A 124 -50.24 5.97 -27.88
CA THR A 124 -50.42 7.14 -28.75
C THR A 124 -50.73 6.72 -30.18
N THR A 125 -49.98 5.75 -30.71
CA THR A 125 -50.19 5.25 -32.08
C THR A 125 -51.54 4.55 -32.22
N SER A 126 -51.93 3.74 -31.23
CA SER A 126 -53.24 3.08 -31.18
C SER A 126 -54.38 4.10 -31.18
N LEU A 127 -54.25 5.16 -30.38
CA LEU A 127 -55.21 6.27 -30.36
C LEU A 127 -55.30 6.97 -31.72
N MET A 128 -54.16 7.29 -32.35
CA MET A 128 -54.15 7.92 -33.68
C MET A 128 -54.82 7.03 -34.74
N ILE A 129 -54.53 5.73 -34.74
CA ILE A 129 -55.16 4.76 -35.64
C ILE A 129 -56.67 4.71 -35.41
N SER A 130 -57.10 4.69 -34.14
CA SER A 130 -58.54 4.71 -33.79
C SER A 130 -59.26 5.97 -34.27
N GLN A 131 -58.53 7.09 -34.38
CA GLN A 131 -59.01 8.37 -34.91
C GLN A 131 -58.86 8.48 -36.44
N GLY A 132 -58.35 7.45 -37.12
CA GLY A 132 -58.09 7.45 -38.56
C GLY A 132 -56.91 8.33 -39.00
N LEU A 133 -56.09 8.78 -38.06
CA LEU A 133 -54.88 9.57 -38.34
C LEU A 133 -53.71 8.66 -38.74
N PRO A 134 -52.80 9.12 -39.62
CA PRO A 134 -51.65 8.33 -40.02
C PRO A 134 -50.70 8.08 -38.84
N PRO A 135 -50.08 6.88 -38.74
CA PRO A 135 -49.10 6.59 -37.70
C PRO A 135 -47.89 7.54 -37.73
N PRO A 136 -47.12 7.63 -36.63
CA PRO A 136 -45.88 8.41 -36.59
C PRO A 136 -44.90 8.04 -37.72
N LYS A 137 -44.20 9.04 -38.27
CA LYS A 137 -43.26 8.87 -39.41
C LYS A 137 -42.15 7.85 -39.11
N GLU A 138 -41.79 7.71 -37.85
CA GLU A 138 -40.81 6.75 -37.35
C GLU A 138 -41.29 5.31 -37.57
N ALA A 139 -42.58 5.02 -37.28
CA ALA A 139 -43.19 3.71 -37.48
C ALA A 139 -43.21 3.32 -38.96
N GLU A 140 -43.55 4.28 -39.84
CA GLU A 140 -43.57 4.05 -41.28
C GLU A 140 -42.17 3.72 -41.83
N LYS A 141 -41.15 4.46 -41.39
CA LYS A 141 -39.76 4.19 -41.77
C LYS A 141 -39.32 2.78 -41.37
N GLU A 142 -39.65 2.35 -40.15
CA GLU A 142 -39.34 0.99 -39.68
C GLU A 142 -40.06 -0.07 -40.52
N ARG A 143 -41.33 0.14 -40.87
CA ARG A 143 -42.07 -0.76 -41.76
C ARG A 143 -41.40 -0.91 -43.13
N TRP A 144 -40.95 0.19 -43.73
CA TRP A 144 -40.23 0.15 -45.01
C TRP A 144 -38.89 -0.61 -44.92
N LYS A 145 -38.16 -0.48 -43.80
CA LYS A 145 -36.93 -1.24 -43.55
C LYS A 145 -37.22 -2.74 -43.45
N ILE A 146 -38.25 -3.14 -42.70
CA ILE A 146 -38.65 -4.54 -42.54
C ILE A 146 -38.98 -5.15 -43.91
N LEU A 147 -39.80 -4.46 -44.71
CA LEU A 147 -40.19 -4.94 -46.04
C LEU A 147 -38.99 -5.11 -46.98
N ARG A 148 -38.02 -4.18 -46.93
CA ARG A 148 -36.76 -4.29 -47.69
C ARG A 148 -35.95 -5.50 -47.24
N ASN A 149 -35.81 -5.70 -45.93
CA ASN A 149 -35.05 -6.81 -45.38
C ASN A 149 -35.69 -8.16 -45.70
N GLU A 150 -37.02 -8.27 -45.61
CA GLU A 150 -37.74 -9.49 -46.01
C GLU A 150 -37.54 -9.80 -47.49
N LYS A 151 -37.59 -8.79 -48.37
CA LYS A 151 -37.33 -8.98 -49.80
C LYS A 151 -35.91 -9.48 -50.06
N MET A 152 -34.92 -8.94 -49.34
CA MET A 152 -33.54 -9.37 -49.43
C MET A 152 -33.35 -10.80 -48.92
N GLN A 153 -33.95 -11.16 -47.78
CA GLN A 153 -33.89 -12.52 -47.23
C GLN A 153 -34.57 -13.54 -48.15
N LYS A 154 -35.73 -13.20 -48.74
CA LYS A 154 -36.40 -14.06 -49.72
C LYS A 154 -35.55 -14.29 -50.97
N ALA A 155 -34.93 -13.24 -51.50
CA ALA A 155 -34.03 -13.37 -52.64
C ALA A 155 -32.78 -14.23 -52.32
N ALA A 156 -32.21 -14.07 -51.12
CA ALA A 156 -31.09 -14.90 -50.66
C ALA A 156 -31.49 -16.37 -50.47
N ALA A 157 -32.67 -16.63 -49.89
CA ALA A 157 -33.21 -17.98 -49.74
C ALA A 157 -33.51 -18.63 -51.10
N GLU A 158 -34.05 -17.88 -52.06
CA GLU A 158 -34.32 -18.35 -53.41
C GLU A 158 -33.02 -18.66 -54.17
N ALA A 159 -31.98 -17.83 -54.02
CA ALA A 159 -30.65 -18.09 -54.57
C ALA A 159 -30.03 -19.37 -53.99
N ARG A 160 -30.17 -19.58 -52.67
CA ARG A 160 -29.72 -20.81 -52.00
C ARG A 160 -30.51 -22.05 -52.46
N ALA A 161 -31.81 -21.92 -52.69
CA ALA A 161 -32.65 -23.01 -53.20
C ALA A 161 -32.38 -23.36 -54.66
N LYS A 162 -31.92 -22.40 -55.48
CA LYS A 162 -31.54 -22.62 -56.89
C LYS A 162 -30.16 -23.24 -57.07
N HIS A 163 -29.30 -23.17 -56.05
CA HIS A 163 -27.97 -23.80 -56.02
C HIS A 163 -27.82 -24.75 -54.82
N PRO A 164 -28.56 -25.87 -54.73
CA PRO A 164 -28.37 -26.85 -53.66
C PRO A 164 -27.06 -27.65 -53.80
N ALA A 165 -26.46 -27.65 -55.01
CA ALA A 165 -25.32 -28.51 -55.34
C ALA A 165 -23.95 -27.99 -54.85
N GLU A 166 -23.84 -26.71 -54.47
CA GLU A 166 -22.57 -26.16 -53.96
C GLU A 166 -22.42 -26.32 -52.43
N GLU A 167 -23.50 -26.62 -51.70
CA GLU A 167 -23.45 -26.84 -50.25
C GLU A 167 -23.09 -28.29 -49.85
N GLU A 168 -23.31 -29.29 -50.71
CA GLU A 168 -22.79 -30.65 -50.46
C GLU A 168 -21.30 -30.83 -50.81
N GLN A 169 -20.75 -30.01 -51.72
CA GLN A 169 -19.31 -30.10 -52.07
C GLN A 169 -18.40 -29.35 -51.10
N GLY A 170 -18.97 -28.67 -50.10
CA GLY A 170 -18.24 -28.09 -48.95
C GLY A 170 -18.20 -28.99 -47.72
N ALA A 171 -18.86 -30.15 -47.73
CA ALA A 171 -18.82 -31.13 -46.64
C ALA A 171 -17.57 -32.03 -46.76
N ALA A 172 -16.38 -31.42 -46.82
CA ALA A 172 -15.17 -32.13 -46.46
C ALA A 172 -15.23 -32.42 -44.95
N PRO A 173 -14.83 -33.61 -44.47
CA PRO A 173 -14.88 -33.95 -43.06
C PRO A 173 -14.03 -32.94 -42.32
N SER A 174 -14.68 -32.08 -41.51
CA SER A 174 -13.97 -31.22 -40.58
C SER A 174 -13.12 -32.13 -39.72
N HIS A 175 -11.80 -32.04 -39.91
CA HIS A 175 -10.83 -32.72 -39.08
C HIS A 175 -11.26 -32.55 -37.62
N ALA A 176 -11.56 -33.66 -36.96
CA ALA A 176 -11.67 -33.67 -35.51
C ALA A 176 -10.40 -33.00 -34.98
N PRO A 177 -10.48 -32.03 -34.03
CA PRO A 177 -9.28 -31.50 -33.43
C PRO A 177 -8.64 -32.64 -32.65
N THR A 178 -7.63 -33.27 -33.22
CA THR A 178 -6.67 -34.07 -32.46
C THR A 178 -6.03 -33.10 -31.49
N ILE A 179 -6.46 -33.15 -30.23
CA ILE A 179 -5.82 -32.44 -29.13
C ILE A 179 -4.36 -32.92 -29.10
N PRO A 180 -3.36 -32.08 -29.39
CA PRO A 180 -1.99 -32.42 -29.07
C PRO A 180 -1.86 -32.31 -27.56
N LYS A 181 -1.63 -33.44 -26.92
CA LYS A 181 -1.11 -33.48 -25.55
C LYS A 181 0.25 -32.76 -25.54
N GLU A 182 0.33 -31.79 -24.64
CA GLU A 182 1.52 -31.42 -23.88
C GLU A 182 2.59 -30.52 -24.57
N GLU A 183 2.81 -29.39 -23.90
CA GLU A 183 4.05 -28.59 -23.84
C GLU A 183 4.60 -27.95 -25.12
N GLU A 184 3.94 -26.89 -25.61
CA GLU A 184 4.68 -25.68 -25.99
C GLU A 184 3.77 -24.45 -25.96
N ARG A 185 4.10 -23.48 -25.09
CA ARG A 185 3.39 -22.21 -25.00
C ARG A 185 3.67 -21.39 -26.26
N LEU A 186 2.81 -21.47 -27.26
CA LEU A 186 2.82 -20.52 -28.37
C LEU A 186 2.58 -19.10 -27.81
N PRO A 187 3.43 -18.12 -28.16
CA PRO A 187 3.30 -16.78 -27.61
C PRO A 187 2.05 -16.11 -28.20
N VAL A 188 1.18 -15.64 -27.31
CA VAL A 188 0.01 -14.82 -27.62
C VAL A 188 0.44 -13.68 -28.56
N LEU A 189 -0.15 -13.62 -29.76
CA LEU A 189 0.00 -12.49 -30.67
C LEU A 189 -0.50 -11.23 -29.96
N ARG A 190 0.43 -10.34 -29.61
CA ARG A 190 0.08 -9.06 -29.00
C ARG A 190 -0.68 -8.21 -30.03
N PRO A 191 -1.78 -7.54 -29.65
CA PRO A 191 -2.39 -6.54 -30.50
C PRO A 191 -1.35 -5.44 -30.78
N HIS A 192 -1.20 -5.09 -32.05
CA HIS A 192 -0.26 -4.08 -32.53
C HIS A 192 -0.69 -2.72 -31.99
N MET A 193 -0.13 -2.37 -30.84
CA MET A 193 -0.16 -1.01 -30.31
C MET A 193 0.82 -0.19 -31.14
N ALA A 194 0.31 0.50 -32.16
CA ALA A 194 1.02 1.66 -32.68
C ALA A 194 1.19 2.64 -31.51
N PRO A 195 2.40 3.15 -31.22
CA PRO A 195 2.60 4.11 -30.15
C PRO A 195 1.70 5.31 -30.41
N PHE A 196 0.85 5.64 -29.45
CA PHE A 196 0.04 6.85 -29.51
C PHE A 196 1.01 8.05 -29.58
N ARG A 197 1.15 8.64 -30.77
CA ARG A 197 1.97 9.83 -30.97
C ARG A 197 1.24 10.99 -30.32
N ARG A 198 1.65 11.39 -29.12
CA ARG A 198 1.15 12.65 -28.52
C ARG A 198 1.51 13.77 -29.50
N SER A 199 0.51 14.50 -29.97
CA SER A 199 0.73 15.75 -30.70
C SER A 199 1.58 16.67 -29.83
N GLU A 200 2.63 17.27 -30.40
CA GLU A 200 3.45 18.25 -29.70
C GLU A 200 2.55 19.34 -29.13
N PRO A 201 2.77 19.79 -27.88
CA PRO A 201 2.05 20.93 -27.34
C PRO A 201 2.42 22.13 -28.22
N SER A 202 1.46 22.62 -29.02
CA SER A 202 1.67 23.82 -29.80
C SER A 202 2.09 24.95 -28.84
N LEU A 203 3.23 25.57 -29.12
CA LEU A 203 3.78 26.76 -28.46
C LEU A 203 2.91 28.01 -28.75
N SER A 204 1.60 27.92 -28.52
CA SER A 204 0.70 29.06 -28.53
C SER A 204 0.14 29.19 -27.11
N PRO A 205 0.62 30.16 -26.30
CA PRO A 205 -0.03 30.49 -25.05
C PRO A 205 -1.35 31.19 -25.38
N ARG A 206 -2.39 30.41 -25.67
CA ARG A 206 -3.75 30.93 -25.61
C ARG A 206 -4.03 31.19 -24.13
N HIS A 207 -3.98 32.46 -23.77
CA HIS A 207 -4.22 32.97 -22.44
C HIS A 207 -5.67 32.67 -22.03
N PHE A 208 -5.92 31.52 -21.41
CA PHE A 208 -7.16 31.33 -20.65
C PHE A 208 -7.05 32.15 -19.36
N LYS A 209 -7.39 33.45 -19.43
CA LYS A 209 -7.59 34.28 -18.24
C LYS A 209 -8.82 33.77 -17.49
N LYS A 210 -8.63 33.25 -16.28
CA LYS A 210 -9.75 32.98 -15.36
C LYS A 210 -10.42 34.32 -15.03
N PRO A 211 -11.75 34.47 -15.15
CA PRO A 211 -12.44 35.67 -14.69
C PRO A 211 -12.32 35.80 -13.15
N PRO A 212 -12.16 37.02 -12.61
CA PRO A 212 -12.09 37.22 -11.17
C PRO A 212 -13.43 36.87 -10.50
N ALA A 213 -13.34 36.27 -9.31
CA ALA A 213 -14.51 35.93 -8.49
C ALA A 213 -15.28 37.20 -8.08
N LYS A 214 -16.61 37.16 -8.18
CA LYS A 214 -17.46 38.25 -7.69
C LYS A 214 -17.34 38.32 -6.16
N PRO A 215 -17.20 39.52 -5.55
CA PRO A 215 -17.27 39.64 -4.10
C PRO A 215 -18.68 39.27 -3.63
N SER A 216 -18.76 38.42 -2.61
CA SER A 216 -19.99 38.15 -1.88
C SER A 216 -20.42 39.42 -1.14
N GLU A 217 -21.61 39.93 -1.43
CA GLU A 217 -22.27 40.92 -0.57
C GLU A 217 -22.62 40.27 0.77
N ILE A 218 -22.40 41.04 1.85
CA ILE A 218 -22.87 40.77 3.22
C ILE A 218 -24.34 41.14 3.29
#